data_AF-A0A2D5DZ16-F1
#
_entry.id   AF-A0A2D5DZ16-F1
#
_cell.length_a   1.000
_cell.length_b   1.000
_cell.length_c   1.000
_cell.angle_alpha   90.00
_cell.angle_beta   90.00
_cell.angle_gamma   90.00
#
_symmetry.space_group_name_H-M   'P 1'
#
loop_
_entity.id
_entity.type
_entity.pdbx_description
1 polymer ?
#
loop_
_entity_poly.entity_id
_entity_poly.type
_entity_poly.pdbx_seq_one_letter_code
_entity_poly.pdbx_strand_id
1 'polypeptide(L)'
;MRRLRLPPGRHGRPSRPLHHVVPHLFRTRRRALGQVSSVSPSLSVRGAFGIRGPLGSVPAWLGLLGFLHAVGLTGVALYDANLVLDLTVFNLLLSAAVILGFGHRVDTWRWLLTAYLTYGVEVVGVQTGFPFGDYNYGTRLGPSLYDVPPMIGVLWLLTLTGAMYWSQRWIQAAGLRGDLLRSATAASLMVAMDLIIEPVAMRTGYWQWAGGHIPVQNYVAWWIIAFALAWGWRHTRTFRTNPAAGWLLVVQTLFFIGILLLPWTS
;
A
#
# COMPACT_ATOMS: atom_id res chain seq x y z
N MET A 1 50.47 -69.90 -68.09
CA MET A 1 49.55 -70.69 -68.94
C MET A 1 48.97 -71.87 -68.16
N ARG A 2 47.68 -71.83 -67.77
CA ARG A 2 46.69 -72.95 -67.81
C ARG A 2 45.42 -72.59 -66.98
N ARG A 3 44.35 -72.30 -67.73
CA ARG A 3 42.88 -72.48 -67.58
C ARG A 3 42.29 -72.62 -66.16
N LEU A 4 41.41 -71.71 -65.68
CA LEU A 4 39.96 -71.55 -65.93
C LEU A 4 39.06 -72.74 -65.54
N ARG A 5 38.17 -72.53 -64.55
CA ARG A 5 36.76 -72.99 -64.49
C ARG A 5 35.96 -72.19 -63.43
N LEU A 6 34.93 -71.47 -63.90
CA LEU A 6 33.70 -71.05 -63.18
C LEU A 6 32.58 -72.04 -63.58
N PRO A 7 31.43 -72.21 -62.88
CA PRO A 7 30.28 -71.25 -62.83
C PRO A 7 29.32 -71.48 -61.61
N PRO A 8 28.00 -71.17 -61.65
CA PRO A 8 27.18 -70.01 -62.10
C PRO A 8 26.49 -69.34 -60.86
N GLY A 9 25.58 -68.37 -60.86
CA GLY A 9 24.73 -67.66 -61.82
C GLY A 9 23.81 -66.71 -61.02
N ARG A 10 23.42 -65.59 -61.63
CA ARG A 10 22.66 -64.44 -61.09
C ARG A 10 21.17 -64.76 -60.86
N HIS A 11 20.48 -63.99 -60.01
CA HIS A 11 19.12 -63.39 -60.16
C HIS A 11 18.78 -62.72 -58.82
N GLY A 12 18.15 -61.57 -58.63
CA GLY A 12 17.53 -60.54 -59.45
C GLY A 12 16.94 -59.52 -58.45
N ARG A 13 17.18 -58.22 -58.63
CA ARG A 13 16.51 -57.17 -57.83
C ARG A 13 15.06 -57.05 -58.28
N PRO A 14 14.10 -56.78 -57.38
CA PRO A 14 12.88 -56.10 -57.76
C PRO A 14 12.90 -54.62 -57.35
N SER A 15 12.43 -53.85 -58.32
CA SER A 15 12.11 -52.43 -58.38
C SER A 15 11.03 -51.99 -57.39
N ARG A 16 11.12 -50.72 -56.95
CA ARG A 16 10.01 -49.98 -56.32
C ARG A 16 8.86 -49.78 -57.33
N PRO A 17 7.62 -49.70 -56.82
CA PRO A 17 6.68 -48.70 -57.31
C PRO A 17 6.22 -47.75 -56.17
N LEU A 18 6.25 -46.46 -56.50
CA LEU A 18 5.54 -45.39 -55.80
C LEU A 18 4.04 -45.56 -56.03
N HIS A 19 3.22 -45.62 -54.98
CA HIS A 19 1.80 -45.23 -55.06
C HIS A 19 1.24 -44.84 -53.68
N HIS A 20 0.64 -43.64 -53.68
CA HIS A 20 -0.51 -43.17 -52.90
C HIS A 20 -0.43 -43.01 -51.37
N VAL A 21 -0.22 -41.75 -50.98
CA VAL A 21 -1.17 -40.87 -50.27
C VAL A 21 -2.08 -41.56 -49.24
N VAL A 22 -1.80 -41.20 -47.98
CA VAL A 22 -2.57 -41.44 -46.76
C VAL A 22 -3.99 -40.87 -46.85
N PRO A 23 -5.00 -41.61 -46.40
CA PRO A 23 -5.93 -41.00 -45.45
C PRO A 23 -6.31 -42.00 -44.34
N HIS A 24 -6.19 -41.60 -43.07
CA HIS A 24 -7.15 -42.00 -42.03
C HIS A 24 -7.04 -41.05 -40.83
N LEU A 25 -7.85 -40.01 -40.91
CA LEU A 25 -8.42 -39.30 -39.76
C LEU A 25 -9.23 -40.28 -38.88
N PHE A 26 -9.34 -39.91 -37.60
CA PHE A 26 -10.15 -40.53 -36.55
C PHE A 26 -9.61 -41.81 -35.91
N ARG A 27 -8.67 -41.62 -34.96
CA ARG A 27 -8.57 -42.50 -33.79
C ARG A 27 -8.97 -41.73 -32.53
N THR A 28 -10.18 -42.02 -32.08
CA THR A 28 -10.80 -41.61 -30.83
C THR A 28 -9.91 -41.95 -29.62
N ARG A 29 -9.41 -40.92 -28.92
CA ARG A 29 -8.94 -41.05 -27.53
C ARG A 29 -10.01 -40.46 -26.60
N ARG A 30 -10.95 -41.30 -26.17
CA ARG A 30 -11.73 -41.08 -24.94
C ARG A 30 -10.96 -41.69 -23.77
N ARG A 31 -11.04 -41.01 -22.62
CA ARG A 31 -10.59 -41.38 -21.27
C ARG A 31 -9.09 -41.24 -20.97
N ALA A 32 -8.74 -40.01 -20.58
CA ALA A 32 -7.97 -39.76 -19.37
C ALA A 32 -8.55 -38.51 -18.70
N LEU A 33 -9.76 -38.63 -18.13
CA LEU A 33 -10.25 -37.73 -17.09
C LEU A 33 -9.54 -38.14 -15.79
N GLY A 34 -8.24 -37.83 -15.72
CA GLY A 34 -7.43 -37.96 -14.53
C GLY A 34 -7.40 -36.63 -13.82
N GLN A 35 -8.10 -36.56 -12.69
CA GLN A 35 -7.95 -35.57 -11.61
C GLN A 35 -7.70 -34.13 -12.07
N VAL A 36 -8.79 -33.37 -12.17
CA VAL A 36 -8.74 -31.97 -11.74
C VAL A 36 -8.27 -32.02 -10.29
N SER A 37 -6.98 -31.80 -10.08
CA SER A 37 -6.45 -31.48 -8.76
C SER A 37 -7.22 -30.25 -8.33
N SER A 38 -8.21 -30.45 -7.45
CA SER A 38 -8.74 -29.37 -6.64
C SER A 38 -7.53 -28.76 -5.95
N VAL A 39 -7.09 -27.61 -6.46
CA VAL A 39 -6.19 -26.76 -5.72
C VAL A 39 -7.00 -26.36 -4.50
N SER A 40 -6.82 -27.12 -3.42
CA SER A 40 -7.27 -26.73 -2.09
C SER A 40 -6.78 -25.30 -1.91
N PRO A 41 -7.65 -24.32 -1.59
CA PRO A 41 -7.19 -23.00 -1.26
C PRO A 41 -6.55 -23.10 0.12
N SER A 42 -5.35 -23.67 0.19
CA SER A 42 -4.41 -23.39 1.26
C SER A 42 -3.82 -22.01 0.99
N LEU A 43 -4.69 -21.01 0.94
CA LEU A 43 -4.34 -19.70 1.43
C LEU A 43 -3.98 -19.95 2.89
N SER A 44 -2.70 -20.20 3.15
CA SER A 44 -2.13 -19.90 4.45
C SER A 44 -2.26 -18.38 4.59
N VAL A 45 -3.47 -17.91 4.89
CA VAL A 45 -3.75 -16.55 5.28
C VAL A 45 -3.00 -16.41 6.59
N ARG A 46 -1.72 -16.03 6.50
CA ARG A 46 -1.02 -15.44 7.63
C ARG A 46 -1.81 -14.17 7.89
N GLY A 47 -2.76 -14.26 8.81
CA GLY A 47 -3.45 -13.09 9.28
C GLY A 47 -2.47 -12.16 9.99
N ALA A 48 -2.90 -10.93 10.21
CA ALA A 48 -2.09 -10.00 10.99
C ALA A 48 -1.66 -10.64 12.31
N PHE A 49 -0.41 -10.38 12.69
CA PHE A 49 0.16 -10.86 13.95
C PHE A 49 0.23 -12.39 14.11
N GLY A 50 0.09 -13.15 13.02
CA GLY A 50 0.12 -14.62 13.07
C GLY A 50 -1.20 -15.26 13.52
N ILE A 51 -2.26 -14.47 13.68
CA ILE A 51 -3.62 -14.96 13.98
C ILE A 51 -4.14 -15.71 12.75
N ARG A 52 -4.60 -16.95 12.93
CA ARG A 52 -5.16 -17.77 11.85
C ARG A 52 -6.69 -17.65 11.78
N GLY A 53 -7.24 -17.89 10.59
CA GLY A 53 -8.69 -17.89 10.37
C GLY A 53 -9.29 -16.50 10.09
N PRO A 54 -10.62 -16.36 10.09
CA PRO A 54 -11.33 -15.14 9.69
C PRO A 54 -10.94 -13.89 10.50
N LEU A 55 -10.69 -14.06 11.80
CA LEU A 55 -10.29 -12.97 12.71
C LEU A 55 -8.90 -12.40 12.41
N GLY A 56 -8.04 -13.16 11.74
CA GLY A 56 -6.73 -12.67 11.28
C GLY A 56 -6.78 -11.95 9.93
N SER A 57 -7.92 -11.97 9.23
CA SER A 57 -8.01 -11.53 7.84
C SER A 57 -7.98 -10.00 7.68
N VAL A 58 -7.49 -9.52 6.54
CA VAL A 58 -7.52 -8.08 6.18
C VAL A 58 -8.94 -7.49 6.29
N PRO A 59 -10.00 -8.13 5.78
CA PRO A 59 -11.36 -7.61 5.93
C PRO A 59 -11.82 -7.45 7.38
N ALA A 60 -11.46 -8.38 8.28
CA ALA A 60 -11.87 -8.29 9.68
C ALA A 60 -11.26 -7.05 10.37
N TRP A 61 -9.96 -6.84 10.18
CA TRP A 61 -9.27 -5.68 10.76
C TRP A 61 -9.64 -4.36 10.09
N LEU A 62 -9.89 -4.34 8.78
CA LEU A 62 -10.45 -3.17 8.11
C LEU A 62 -11.87 -2.86 8.58
N GLY A 63 -12.69 -3.90 8.83
CA GLY A 63 -14.01 -3.74 9.43
C GLY A 63 -13.95 -3.13 10.82
N LEU A 64 -13.00 -3.58 11.66
CA LEU A 64 -12.73 -2.98 12.96
C LEU A 64 -12.31 -1.51 12.84
N LEU A 65 -11.33 -1.20 11.99
CA LEU A 65 -10.88 0.19 11.80
C LEU A 65 -12.01 1.07 11.27
N GLY A 66 -12.77 0.61 10.28
CA GLY A 66 -13.95 1.32 9.76
C GLY A 66 -15.01 1.55 10.84
N PHE A 67 -15.31 0.53 11.66
CA PHE A 67 -16.22 0.65 12.80
C PHE A 67 -15.74 1.69 13.82
N LEU A 68 -14.45 1.66 14.20
CA LEU A 68 -13.89 2.63 15.15
C LEU A 68 -13.94 4.06 14.63
N HIS A 69 -13.68 4.28 13.33
CA HIS A 69 -13.80 5.61 12.73
C HIS A 69 -15.27 6.06 12.64
N ALA A 70 -16.21 5.15 12.36
CA ALA A 70 -17.65 5.47 12.39
C ALA A 70 -18.12 5.83 13.80
N VAL A 71 -17.73 5.05 14.81
CA VAL A 71 -18.02 5.35 16.22
C VAL A 71 -17.40 6.69 16.63
N GLY A 72 -16.14 6.95 16.25
CA GLY A 72 -15.50 8.23 16.50
C GLY A 72 -16.25 9.38 15.86
N LEU A 73 -16.66 9.24 14.60
CA LEU A 73 -17.40 10.29 13.88
C LEU A 73 -18.76 10.57 14.52
N THR A 74 -19.50 9.51 14.88
CA THR A 74 -20.77 9.63 15.60
C THR A 74 -20.57 10.24 17.00
N GLY A 75 -19.51 9.87 17.70
CA GLY A 75 -19.17 10.41 19.01
C GLY A 75 -18.86 11.91 18.96
N VAL A 76 -18.09 12.37 17.97
CA VAL A 76 -17.86 13.81 17.74
C VAL A 76 -19.15 14.54 17.42
N ALA A 77 -20.01 13.93 16.60
CA ALA A 77 -21.24 14.58 16.17
C ALA A 77 -22.31 14.66 17.28
N LEU A 78 -22.45 13.62 18.11
CA LEU A 78 -23.64 13.42 18.95
C LEU A 78 -23.35 13.28 20.45
N TYR A 79 -22.09 13.19 20.89
CA TYR A 79 -21.75 12.93 22.30
C TYR A 79 -20.78 13.97 22.87
N ASP A 80 -19.49 13.67 22.90
CA ASP A 80 -18.44 14.56 23.42
C ASP A 80 -17.26 14.52 22.44
N ALA A 81 -17.14 15.57 21.64
CA ALA A 81 -16.07 15.71 20.68
C ALA A 81 -14.68 15.72 21.33
N ASN A 82 -14.51 16.33 22.51
CA ASN A 82 -13.21 16.42 23.17
C ASN A 82 -12.74 15.03 23.60
N LEU A 83 -13.61 14.27 24.28
CA LEU A 83 -13.29 12.91 24.69
C LEU A 83 -12.85 12.04 23.51
N VAL A 84 -13.57 12.13 22.38
CA VAL A 84 -13.25 11.32 21.20
C VAL A 84 -11.94 11.76 20.56
N LEU A 85 -11.72 13.06 20.42
CA LEU A 85 -10.49 13.60 19.81
C LEU A 85 -9.25 13.31 20.66
N ASP A 86 -9.39 13.21 21.99
CA ASP A 86 -8.31 12.82 22.90
C ASP A 86 -7.86 11.35 22.70
N LEU A 87 -8.72 10.50 22.10
CA LEU A 87 -8.40 9.10 21.79
C LEU A 87 -7.60 8.93 20.49
N THR A 88 -7.27 10.03 19.79
CA THR A 88 -6.58 10.00 18.49
C THR A 88 -5.24 9.27 18.55
N VAL A 89 -4.48 9.45 19.63
CA VAL A 89 -3.20 8.75 19.84
C VAL A 89 -3.39 7.23 19.81
N PHE A 90 -4.40 6.72 20.50
CA PHE A 90 -4.70 5.29 20.53
C PHE A 90 -5.17 4.78 19.16
N ASN A 91 -5.97 5.57 18.44
CA ASN A 91 -6.39 5.23 17.08
C ASN A 91 -5.21 5.16 16.11
N LEU A 92 -4.26 6.12 16.17
CA LEU A 92 -3.05 6.12 15.35
C LEU A 92 -2.16 4.92 15.66
N LEU A 93 -1.93 4.62 16.94
CA LEU A 93 -1.13 3.47 17.37
C LEU A 93 -1.76 2.13 16.94
N LEU A 94 -3.08 1.97 17.14
CA LEU A 94 -3.81 0.78 16.70
C LEU A 94 -3.72 0.63 15.19
N SER A 95 -3.98 1.71 14.45
CA SER A 95 -3.88 1.72 12.99
C SER A 95 -2.47 1.32 12.54
N ALA A 96 -1.43 1.89 13.13
CA ALA A 96 -0.04 1.58 12.82
C ALA A 96 0.29 0.12 13.10
N ALA A 97 -0.14 -0.41 14.24
CA ALA A 97 0.02 -1.82 14.57
C ALA A 97 -0.62 -2.70 13.50
N VAL A 98 -1.87 -2.43 13.10
CA VAL A 98 -2.59 -3.20 12.07
C VAL A 98 -1.86 -3.14 10.73
N ILE A 99 -1.48 -1.94 10.29
CA ILE A 99 -0.80 -1.74 9.00
C ILE A 99 0.56 -2.45 8.97
N LEU A 100 1.35 -2.36 10.04
CA LEU A 100 2.63 -3.04 10.14
C LEU A 100 2.48 -4.55 10.30
N GLY A 101 1.42 -5.00 10.97
CA GLY A 101 1.09 -6.42 11.18
C GLY A 101 0.74 -7.16 9.89
N PHE A 102 0.17 -6.48 8.90
CA PHE A 102 -0.06 -6.99 7.54
C PHE A 102 1.11 -6.72 6.57
N GLY A 103 2.06 -5.87 6.96
CA GLY A 103 3.25 -5.56 6.19
C GLY A 103 4.26 -6.71 6.18
N HIS A 104 5.21 -6.66 5.24
CA HIS A 104 6.38 -7.53 5.30
C HIS A 104 7.29 -7.09 6.44
N ARG A 105 7.73 -8.02 7.29
CA ARG A 105 8.63 -7.73 8.44
C ARG A 105 9.90 -6.96 8.04
N VAL A 106 10.43 -7.22 6.84
CA VAL A 106 11.62 -6.56 6.30
C VAL A 106 11.36 -5.08 5.96
N ASP A 107 10.10 -4.68 5.76
CA ASP A 107 9.74 -3.31 5.48
C ASP A 107 9.35 -2.52 6.74
N THR A 108 9.15 -3.19 7.88
CA THR A 108 8.79 -2.52 9.15
C THR A 108 9.79 -1.44 9.52
N TRP A 109 11.10 -1.73 9.48
CA TRP A 109 12.11 -0.72 9.81
C TRP A 109 12.14 0.45 8.80
N ARG A 110 11.76 0.21 7.54
CA ARG A 110 11.71 1.26 6.50
C ARG A 110 10.54 2.22 6.74
N TRP A 111 9.41 1.67 7.18
CA TRP A 111 8.26 2.46 7.60
C TRP A 111 8.54 3.23 8.90
N LEU A 112 9.22 2.61 9.87
CA LEU A 112 9.69 3.32 11.06
C LEU A 112 10.74 4.39 10.73
N LEU A 113 11.62 4.14 9.75
CA LEU A 113 12.57 5.15 9.27
C LEU A 113 11.83 6.30 8.58
N THR A 114 10.80 6.02 7.77
CA THR A 114 9.92 7.05 7.21
C THR A 114 9.34 7.93 8.31
N ALA A 115 8.74 7.32 9.34
CA ALA A 115 8.17 8.04 10.48
C ALA A 115 9.21 8.90 11.20
N TYR A 116 10.41 8.36 11.40
CA TYR A 116 11.50 9.07 12.06
C TYR A 116 11.99 10.27 11.24
N LEU A 117 12.21 10.08 9.94
CA LEU A 117 12.68 11.14 9.04
C LEU A 117 11.66 12.27 8.93
N THR A 118 10.38 11.95 8.75
CA THR A 118 9.33 12.98 8.62
C THR A 118 9.11 13.71 9.94
N TYR A 119 9.16 13.02 11.07
CA TYR A 119 9.19 13.65 12.39
C TYR A 119 10.41 14.57 12.59
N GLY A 120 11.59 14.19 12.10
CA GLY A 120 12.77 15.04 12.16
C GLY A 120 12.60 16.33 11.35
N VAL A 121 12.04 16.23 10.13
CA VAL A 121 11.72 17.39 9.30
C VAL A 121 10.65 18.26 9.97
N GLU A 122 9.65 17.65 10.60
CA GLU A 122 8.62 18.33 11.39
C GLU A 122 9.22 19.17 12.54
N VAL A 123 10.14 18.57 13.31
CA VAL A 123 10.84 19.27 14.40
C VAL A 123 11.62 20.46 13.87
N VAL A 124 12.35 20.30 12.76
CA VAL A 124 13.04 21.43 12.12
C VAL A 124 12.04 22.51 11.69
N GLY A 125 10.91 22.11 11.11
CA GLY A 125 9.81 22.97 10.72
C GLY A 125 9.28 23.82 11.85
N VAL A 126 8.86 23.20 12.94
CA VAL A 126 8.28 23.88 14.11
C VAL A 126 9.31 24.76 14.83
N GLN A 127 10.56 24.32 14.93
CA GLN A 127 11.60 25.07 15.64
C GLN A 127 12.14 26.27 14.85
N THR A 128 12.05 26.24 13.52
CA THR A 128 12.68 27.27 12.66
C THR A 128 11.71 28.06 11.79
N GLY A 129 10.45 27.62 11.67
CA GLY A 129 9.47 28.15 10.72
C GLY A 129 9.72 27.71 9.27
N PHE A 130 10.81 27.01 8.96
CA PHE A 130 11.12 26.49 7.62
C PHE A 130 11.15 24.95 7.64
N PRO A 131 10.49 24.25 6.69
CA PRO A 131 9.98 24.75 5.41
C PRO A 131 8.49 25.12 5.37
N PHE A 132 7.76 25.01 6.48
CA PHE A 132 6.29 25.05 6.46
C PHE A 132 5.69 26.43 6.74
N GLY A 133 6.36 27.23 7.56
CA GLY A 133 5.81 28.41 8.23
C GLY A 133 5.66 28.16 9.73
N ASP A 134 5.17 29.17 10.45
CA ASP A 134 5.05 29.12 11.91
C ASP A 134 3.69 28.55 12.34
N TYR A 135 3.72 27.50 13.16
CA TYR A 135 2.55 26.88 13.79
C TYR A 135 3.00 26.15 15.06
N ASN A 136 2.04 25.86 15.94
CA ASN A 136 2.30 25.13 17.18
C ASN A 136 1.32 23.99 17.38
N TYR A 137 1.82 22.91 17.98
CA TYR A 137 0.99 21.76 18.34
C TYR A 137 0.14 22.02 19.59
N GLY A 138 -1.05 21.43 19.61
CA GLY A 138 -1.85 21.25 20.82
C GLY A 138 -1.48 19.96 21.56
N THR A 139 -2.29 19.58 22.55
CA THR A 139 -2.00 18.46 23.46
C THR A 139 -2.65 17.13 23.06
N ARG A 140 -3.61 17.15 22.12
CA ARG A 140 -4.44 15.98 21.78
C ARG A 140 -3.70 14.85 21.05
N LEU A 141 -2.51 15.12 20.51
CA LEU A 141 -1.65 14.12 19.86
C LEU A 141 -0.63 13.48 20.81
N GLY A 142 -0.85 13.65 22.12
CA GLY A 142 -0.01 13.09 23.16
C GLY A 142 1.20 13.98 23.49
N PRO A 143 2.16 13.45 24.27
CA PRO A 143 3.32 14.23 24.69
C PRO A 143 4.17 14.67 23.50
N SER A 144 4.57 15.94 23.51
CA SER A 144 5.51 16.50 22.54
C SER A 144 6.95 16.28 22.96
N LEU A 145 7.82 16.07 21.98
CA LEU A 145 9.27 16.14 22.10
C LEU A 145 9.75 17.22 21.12
N TYR A 146 10.54 18.18 21.58
CA TYR A 146 10.92 19.37 20.79
C TYR A 146 9.70 20.08 20.19
N ASP A 147 8.64 20.23 20.99
CA ASP A 147 7.35 20.85 20.63
C ASP A 147 6.54 20.12 19.55
N VAL A 148 6.99 18.94 19.12
CA VAL A 148 6.31 18.11 18.12
C VAL A 148 5.89 16.75 18.72
N PRO A 149 4.61 16.34 18.58
CA PRO A 149 4.16 15.00 18.95
C PRO A 149 4.79 13.93 18.02
N PRO A 150 5.42 12.87 18.55
CA PRO A 150 5.92 11.77 17.73
C PRO A 150 4.86 11.07 16.87
N MET A 151 3.58 11.24 17.21
CA MET A 151 2.44 10.75 16.44
C MET A 151 2.38 11.32 15.01
N ILE A 152 3.04 12.44 14.73
CA ILE A 152 3.16 12.98 13.37
C ILE A 152 3.96 12.05 12.47
N GLY A 153 5.05 11.45 12.98
CA GLY A 153 5.77 10.41 12.25
C GLY A 153 4.88 9.18 11.97
N VAL A 154 4.05 8.79 12.94
CA VAL A 154 3.11 7.67 12.78
C VAL A 154 2.03 7.98 11.75
N LEU A 155 1.48 9.19 11.75
CA LEU A 155 0.53 9.66 10.73
C LEU A 155 1.17 9.57 9.34
N TRP A 156 2.39 10.10 9.18
CA TRP A 156 3.15 10.01 7.92
C TRP A 156 3.34 8.57 7.44
N LEU A 157 3.70 7.65 8.33
CA LEU A 157 3.82 6.22 8.02
C LEU A 157 2.51 5.68 7.45
N LEU A 158 1.39 5.92 8.13
CA LEU A 158 0.08 5.41 7.74
C LEU A 158 -0.35 5.96 6.37
N THR A 159 -0.32 7.29 6.23
CA THR A 159 -0.81 8.00 5.04
C THR A 159 0.07 7.72 3.83
N LEU A 160 1.40 7.76 3.97
CA LEU A 160 2.32 7.51 2.84
C LEU A 160 2.25 6.05 2.38
N THR A 161 2.11 5.08 3.29
CA THR A 161 1.92 3.67 2.93
C THR A 161 0.67 3.49 2.07
N GLY A 162 -0.45 4.12 2.47
CA GLY A 162 -1.70 4.10 1.72
C GLY A 162 -1.61 4.80 0.37
N ALA A 163 -0.97 5.98 0.32
CA ALA A 163 -0.77 6.75 -0.90
C ALA A 163 0.08 5.98 -1.93
N MET A 164 1.18 5.36 -1.47
CA MET A 164 2.04 4.53 -2.32
C MET A 164 1.32 3.27 -2.81
N TYR A 165 0.43 2.68 -2.02
CA TYR A 165 -0.41 1.54 -2.43
C TYR A 165 -1.34 1.90 -3.59
N TRP A 166 -2.03 3.03 -3.50
CA TRP A 166 -2.96 3.48 -4.54
C TRP A 166 -2.23 3.93 -5.79
N SER A 167 -1.14 4.69 -5.67
CA SER A 167 -0.40 5.12 -6.84
C SER A 167 0.20 3.94 -7.64
N GLN A 168 0.64 2.88 -6.94
CA GLN A 168 1.09 1.63 -7.57
C GLN A 168 -0.01 0.97 -8.42
N ARG A 169 -1.28 1.10 -8.00
CA ARG A 169 -2.44 0.50 -8.66
C ARG A 169 -2.97 1.34 -9.81
N TRP A 170 -2.91 2.66 -9.69
CA TRP A 170 -3.42 3.56 -10.72
C TRP A 170 -2.44 3.74 -11.87
N ILE A 171 -1.14 3.70 -11.59
CA ILE A 171 -0.10 3.92 -12.60
C ILE A 171 0.51 2.58 -13.01
N GLN A 172 0.23 2.16 -14.24
CA GLN A 172 0.71 0.91 -14.84
C GLN A 172 1.97 1.08 -15.72
N ALA A 173 2.50 2.29 -15.83
CA ALA A 173 3.73 2.55 -16.56
C ALA A 173 4.95 1.84 -15.94
N ALA A 174 5.89 1.43 -16.78
CA ALA A 174 7.10 0.72 -16.40
C ALA A 174 8.36 1.60 -16.44
N GLY A 175 9.43 1.11 -15.81
CA GLY A 175 10.73 1.77 -15.76
C GLY A 175 10.70 3.12 -15.02
N LEU A 176 11.74 3.92 -15.25
CA LEU A 176 11.95 5.22 -14.57
C LEU A 176 10.72 6.13 -14.65
N ARG A 177 10.09 6.23 -15.83
CA ARG A 177 8.87 7.03 -16.03
C ARG A 177 7.72 6.54 -15.15
N GLY A 178 7.54 5.23 -15.03
CA GLY A 178 6.53 4.64 -14.17
C GLY A 178 6.76 4.97 -12.70
N ASP A 179 7.99 4.87 -12.24
CA ASP A 179 8.35 5.19 -10.86
C ASP A 179 8.16 6.68 -10.55
N LEU A 180 8.44 7.57 -11.52
CA LEU A 180 8.30 9.02 -11.35
C LEU A 180 6.84 9.38 -11.21
N LEU A 181 6.01 8.86 -12.10
CA LEU A 181 4.56 9.06 -12.08
C LEU A 181 3.95 8.51 -10.78
N ARG A 182 4.33 7.30 -10.35
CA ARG A 182 3.84 6.72 -9.09
C ARG A 182 4.26 7.51 -7.85
N SER A 183 5.46 8.10 -7.86
CA SER A 183 5.96 8.93 -6.76
C SER A 183 5.26 10.28 -6.72
N ALA A 184 5.09 10.92 -7.88
CA ALA A 184 4.30 12.14 -8.03
C ALA A 184 2.85 11.93 -7.59
N THR A 185 2.20 10.84 -8.01
CA THR A 185 0.84 10.52 -7.58
C THR A 185 0.76 10.27 -6.08
N ALA A 186 1.73 9.58 -5.47
CA ALA A 186 1.74 9.40 -4.01
C ALA A 186 1.91 10.73 -3.26
N ALA A 187 2.80 11.60 -3.73
CA ALA A 187 3.00 12.94 -3.17
C ALA A 187 1.75 13.82 -3.31
N SER A 188 1.08 13.78 -4.45
CA SER A 188 -0.18 14.48 -4.66
C SER A 188 -1.30 13.96 -3.76
N LEU A 189 -1.35 12.65 -3.48
CA LEU A 189 -2.29 12.09 -2.51
C LEU A 189 -1.99 12.54 -1.07
N MET A 190 -0.71 12.67 -0.70
CA MET A 190 -0.31 13.22 0.59
C MET A 190 -0.79 14.67 0.75
N VAL A 191 -0.54 15.52 -0.24
CA VAL A 191 -1.02 16.91 -0.23
C VAL A 191 -2.55 17.01 -0.28
N ALA A 192 -3.21 16.14 -1.05
CA ALA A 192 -4.67 16.11 -1.07
C ALA A 192 -5.25 15.75 0.30
N MET A 193 -4.60 14.84 1.04
CA MET A 193 -4.95 14.55 2.42
C MET A 193 -4.66 15.73 3.34
N ASP A 194 -3.52 16.39 3.16
CA ASP A 194 -3.10 17.55 3.94
C ASP A 194 -4.10 18.71 3.83
N LEU A 195 -4.57 19.01 2.61
CA LEU A 195 -5.62 20.00 2.36
C LEU A 195 -6.93 19.72 3.12
N ILE A 196 -7.20 18.46 3.47
CA ILE A 196 -8.36 18.06 4.27
C ILE A 196 -8.04 18.13 5.76
N ILE A 197 -6.85 17.68 6.16
CA ILE A 197 -6.43 17.64 7.57
C ILE A 197 -6.22 19.04 8.12
N GLU A 198 -5.64 19.97 7.36
CA GLU A 198 -5.25 21.30 7.86
C GLU A 198 -6.42 22.10 8.48
N PRO A 199 -7.60 22.22 7.82
CA PRO A 199 -8.76 22.84 8.47
C PRO A 199 -9.29 22.04 9.66
N VAL A 200 -9.19 20.70 9.62
CA VAL A 200 -9.56 19.86 10.77
C VAL A 200 -8.63 20.13 11.94
N ALA A 201 -7.33 20.21 11.72
CA ALA A 201 -6.33 20.39 12.76
C ALA A 201 -6.53 21.71 13.51
N MET A 202 -6.79 22.80 12.79
CA MET A 202 -7.13 24.09 13.42
C MET A 202 -8.45 24.02 14.20
N ARG A 203 -9.49 23.34 13.65
CA ARG A 203 -10.79 23.20 14.35
C ARG A 203 -10.71 22.31 15.59
N THR A 204 -9.95 21.21 15.50
CA THR A 204 -9.75 20.22 16.58
C THR A 204 -8.67 20.64 17.57
N GLY A 205 -7.91 21.70 17.31
CA GLY A 205 -6.76 22.09 18.11
C GLY A 205 -5.65 21.03 18.12
N TYR A 206 -5.48 20.27 17.03
CA TYR A 206 -4.28 19.43 16.86
C TYR A 206 -3.04 20.29 16.66
N TRP A 207 -3.13 21.31 15.81
CA TRP A 207 -2.15 22.38 15.69
C TRP A 207 -2.84 23.66 15.22
N GLN A 208 -2.18 24.80 15.42
CA GLN A 208 -2.66 26.12 15.04
C GLN A 208 -1.60 26.87 14.25
N TRP A 209 -1.97 27.39 13.09
CA TRP A 209 -1.10 28.24 12.28
C TRP A 209 -1.04 29.67 12.82
N ALA A 210 0.16 30.25 12.80
CA ALA A 210 0.34 31.66 13.13
C ALA A 210 -0.50 32.55 12.18
N GLY A 211 -1.32 33.43 12.76
CA GLY A 211 -2.20 34.29 12.00
C GLY A 211 -3.35 33.57 11.28
N GLY A 212 -3.63 32.29 11.60
CA GLY A 212 -4.83 31.57 11.15
C GLY A 212 -4.89 31.24 9.66
N HIS A 213 -3.76 31.34 8.94
CA HIS A 213 -3.68 31.01 7.52
C HIS A 213 -2.64 29.92 7.29
N ILE A 214 -2.95 28.97 6.41
CA ILE A 214 -2.05 27.87 6.07
C ILE A 214 -1.16 28.30 4.89
N PRO A 215 0.17 28.41 5.05
CA PRO A 215 1.05 28.86 3.99
C PRO A 215 1.11 27.88 2.81
N VAL A 216 1.15 28.38 1.57
CA VAL A 216 1.28 27.51 0.37
C VAL A 216 2.58 26.70 0.39
N GLN A 217 3.64 27.25 0.99
CA GLN A 217 4.92 26.58 1.14
C GLN A 217 4.83 25.26 1.95
N ASN A 218 3.87 25.13 2.88
CA ASN A 218 3.60 23.88 3.60
C ASN A 218 3.29 22.74 2.63
N TYR A 219 2.31 22.95 1.76
CA TYR A 219 1.88 21.96 0.77
C TYR A 219 3.00 21.62 -0.22
N VAL A 220 3.79 22.62 -0.64
CA VAL A 220 4.93 22.41 -1.55
C VAL A 220 6.02 21.58 -0.86
N ALA A 221 6.36 21.91 0.39
CA ALA A 221 7.35 21.17 1.18
C ALA A 221 6.91 19.72 1.37
N TRP A 222 5.67 19.48 1.78
CA TRP A 222 5.14 18.13 1.95
C TRP A 222 5.06 17.34 0.65
N TRP A 223 4.74 17.99 -0.47
CA TRP A 223 4.82 17.34 -1.77
C TRP A 223 6.24 16.86 -2.08
N ILE A 224 7.25 17.73 -1.89
CA ILE A 224 8.66 17.41 -2.17
C ILE A 224 9.14 16.26 -1.28
N ILE A 225 8.85 16.33 0.03
CA ILE A 225 9.25 15.31 1.01
C ILE A 225 8.59 13.97 0.69
N ALA A 226 7.27 13.96 0.44
CA ALA A 226 6.53 12.76 0.07
C ALA A 226 7.04 12.16 -1.25
N PHE A 227 7.33 13.02 -2.24
CA PHE A 227 7.90 12.58 -3.52
C PHE A 227 9.25 11.92 -3.32
N ALA A 228 10.17 12.56 -2.59
CA ALA A 228 11.52 12.05 -2.34
C ALA A 228 11.50 10.71 -1.60
N LEU A 229 10.67 10.58 -0.58
CA LEU A 229 10.50 9.32 0.17
C LEU A 229 9.89 8.23 -0.70
N ALA A 230 8.78 8.52 -1.41
CA ALA A 230 8.14 7.55 -2.29
C ALA A 230 9.07 7.09 -3.42
N TRP A 231 9.83 8.02 -4.00
CA TRP A 231 10.82 7.75 -5.02
C TRP A 231 11.95 6.87 -4.47
N GLY A 232 12.54 7.26 -3.34
CA GLY A 232 13.62 6.50 -2.69
C GLY A 232 13.22 5.06 -2.37
N TRP A 233 12.03 4.86 -1.81
CA TRP A 233 11.55 3.52 -1.47
C TRP A 233 11.26 2.65 -2.69
N ARG A 234 10.84 3.21 -3.82
CA ARG A 234 10.61 2.46 -5.06
C ARG A 234 11.88 1.86 -5.66
N HIS A 235 13.03 2.46 -5.40
CA HIS A 235 14.32 1.92 -5.84
C HIS A 235 14.75 0.71 -5.01
N THR A 236 14.07 0.44 -3.89
CA THR A 236 14.30 -0.77 -3.10
C THR A 236 13.41 -1.90 -3.62
N ARG A 237 14.01 -2.87 -4.33
CA ARG A 237 13.30 -3.99 -5.02
C ARG A 237 12.38 -4.82 -4.12
N THR A 238 12.57 -4.77 -2.81
CA THR A 238 11.81 -5.58 -1.84
C THR A 238 10.70 -4.82 -1.13
N PHE A 239 10.54 -3.52 -1.36
CA PHE A 239 9.57 -2.70 -0.64
C PHE A 239 8.15 -2.95 -1.08
N ARG A 240 7.30 -3.32 -0.12
CA ARG A 240 5.91 -3.65 -0.36
C ARG A 240 5.00 -2.78 0.48
N THR A 241 3.97 -2.27 -0.16
CA THR A 241 2.78 -1.74 0.51
C THR A 241 1.76 -2.85 0.72
N ASN A 242 0.71 -2.60 1.50
CA ASN A 242 -0.34 -3.59 1.75
C ASN A 242 -1.74 -2.97 1.55
N PRO A 243 -2.75 -3.80 1.18
CA PRO A 243 -4.11 -3.33 0.95
C PRO A 243 -4.80 -2.74 2.17
N ALA A 244 -4.43 -3.15 3.38
CA ALA A 244 -4.99 -2.56 4.58
C ALA A 244 -4.64 -1.06 4.67
N ALA A 245 -3.40 -0.68 4.31
CA ALA A 245 -2.97 0.72 4.33
C ALA A 245 -3.73 1.57 3.30
N GLY A 246 -3.95 1.03 2.10
CA GLY A 246 -4.74 1.71 1.08
C GLY A 246 -6.17 2.00 1.52
N TRP A 247 -6.85 1.01 2.10
CA TRP A 247 -8.21 1.19 2.58
C TRP A 247 -8.29 2.05 3.84
N LEU A 248 -7.29 1.97 4.73
CA LEU A 248 -7.20 2.89 5.87
C LEU A 248 -7.11 4.34 5.41
N LEU A 249 -6.34 4.65 4.38
CA LEU A 249 -6.28 6.02 3.83
C LEU A 249 -7.68 6.51 3.44
N VAL A 250 -8.47 5.68 2.74
CA VAL A 250 -9.85 6.01 2.37
C VAL A 250 -10.72 6.25 3.60
N VAL A 251 -10.63 5.36 4.61
CA VAL A 251 -11.37 5.51 5.87
C VAL A 251 -10.99 6.80 6.60
N GLN A 252 -9.70 7.13 6.68
CA GLN A 252 -9.22 8.38 7.28
C GLN A 252 -9.72 9.60 6.51
N THR A 253 -9.64 9.59 5.18
CA THR A 253 -10.16 10.69 4.34
C THR A 253 -11.64 10.92 4.59
N LEU A 254 -12.45 9.85 4.61
CA LEU A 254 -13.88 9.95 4.89
C LEU A 254 -14.16 10.44 6.31
N PHE A 255 -13.38 9.98 7.29
CA PHE A 255 -13.47 10.45 8.67
C PHE A 255 -13.21 11.96 8.77
N PHE A 256 -12.09 12.45 8.23
CA PHE A 256 -11.75 13.87 8.29
C PHE A 256 -12.75 14.75 7.52
N ILE A 257 -13.21 14.31 6.35
CA ILE A 257 -14.32 15.00 5.64
C ILE A 257 -15.58 15.04 6.52
N GLY A 258 -15.93 13.93 7.18
CA GLY A 258 -17.04 13.89 8.12
C GLY A 258 -16.88 14.89 9.26
N ILE A 259 -15.68 14.96 9.86
CA ILE A 259 -15.36 15.91 10.94
C ILE A 259 -15.53 17.36 10.46
N LEU A 260 -15.20 17.69 9.21
CA LEU A 260 -15.41 19.01 8.63
C LEU A 260 -16.89 19.33 8.42
N LEU A 261 -17.66 18.38 7.89
CA LEU A 261 -19.03 18.62 7.44
C LEU A 261 -20.08 18.53 8.55
N LEU A 262 -19.83 17.73 9.59
CA LEU A 262 -20.81 17.51 10.66
C LEU A 262 -20.72 18.56 11.77
N PRO A 263 -21.87 18.88 12.42
CA PRO A 263 -21.86 19.65 13.65
C PRO A 263 -21.16 18.86 14.75
N TRP A 264 -20.59 19.55 15.73
CA TRP A 264 -19.94 18.92 16.88
C TRP A 264 -20.77 19.14 18.13
N THR A 265 -20.83 18.12 18.98
CA THR A 265 -21.37 18.24 20.33
C THR A 265 -20.20 18.29 21.30
N SER A 266 -20.11 19.36 22.08
CA SER A 266 -19.00 19.66 23.00
C SER A 266 -19.48 20.44 24.21
#